data_AF-D6K9Q6-F1
#
_entry.id   AF-D6K9Q6-F1
#
_cell.length_a   1.000
_cell.length_b   1.000
_cell.length_c   1.000
_cell.angle_alpha   90.00
_cell.angle_beta   90.00
_cell.angle_gamma   90.00
#
_symmetry.space_group_name_H-M   'P 1'
#
loop_
_entity.id
_entity.type
_entity.pdbx_description
1 polymer ?
#
loop_
_entity_poly.entity_id
_entity_poly.type
_entity_poly.pdbx_seq_one_letter_code
_entity_poly.pdbx_strand_id
1 'polypeptide(L)'
;MPIPEEVTGEEIDKDVRQELQSLPKTLADDVARNLVMVARLIDEDPEGAYAYSRIALRLASRVAAVREAAGFAAYASQKYSEALAEFRAARRMTGNVDLWPVMADCERGLGRPEKALDM
;
A
#
# COMPACT_ATOMS: atom_id res chain seq x y z
N MET A 1 -13.95 -9.32 -0.71
CA MET A 1 -14.48 -8.78 0.56
C MET A 1 -15.50 -7.71 0.21
N PRO A 2 -16.63 -7.62 0.94
CA PRO A 2 -17.66 -6.63 0.65
C PRO A 2 -17.20 -5.24 1.08
N ILE A 3 -17.29 -4.26 0.19
CA ILE A 3 -17.00 -2.85 0.50
C ILE A 3 -18.34 -2.15 0.77
N PRO A 4 -18.47 -1.36 1.86
CA PRO A 4 -19.68 -0.58 2.13
C PRO A 4 -20.06 0.33 0.96
N GLU A 5 -21.35 0.57 0.76
CA GLU A 5 -21.87 1.34 -0.38
C GLU A 5 -21.45 2.81 -0.32
N GLU A 6 -21.29 3.35 0.89
CA GLU A 6 -20.84 4.72 1.14
C GLU A 6 -19.36 4.95 0.83
N VAL A 7 -18.59 3.90 0.53
CA VAL A 7 -17.19 4.02 0.11
C VAL A 7 -17.17 4.22 -1.40
N THR A 8 -16.94 5.46 -1.82
CA THR A 8 -17.04 5.88 -3.22
C THR A 8 -15.73 5.72 -3.99
N GLY A 9 -14.60 5.73 -3.28
CA GLY A 9 -13.26 5.84 -3.89
C GLY A 9 -12.82 7.29 -4.08
N GLU A 10 -13.71 8.27 -3.91
CA GLU A 10 -13.38 9.70 -3.98
C GLU A 10 -12.71 10.22 -2.70
N GLU A 11 -12.61 9.39 -1.66
CA GLU A 11 -11.98 9.73 -0.40
C GLU A 11 -10.45 9.63 -0.45
N ILE A 12 -9.88 8.99 -1.48
CA ILE A 12 -8.42 8.91 -1.65
C ILE A 12 -7.83 10.28 -2.03
N ASP A 13 -6.57 10.45 -1.64
CA ASP A 13 -5.77 11.62 -2.00
C ASP A 13 -5.74 11.85 -3.52
N LYS A 14 -5.66 13.11 -3.91
CA LYS A 14 -5.68 13.53 -5.31
C LYS A 14 -4.53 12.94 -6.11
N ASP A 15 -3.34 12.82 -5.53
CA ASP A 15 -2.16 12.30 -6.21
C ASP A 15 -2.31 10.79 -6.47
N VAL A 16 -2.85 10.05 -5.49
CA VAL A 16 -3.20 8.62 -5.67
C VAL A 16 -4.24 8.46 -6.78
N ARG A 17 -5.26 9.32 -6.81
CA ARG A 17 -6.27 9.30 -7.88
C ARG A 17 -5.66 9.57 -9.25
N GLN A 18 -4.68 10.45 -9.33
CA GLN A 18 -3.98 10.76 -10.58
C GLN A 18 -3.22 9.54 -11.11
N GLU A 19 -2.54 8.77 -10.25
CA GLU A 19 -1.87 7.55 -10.68
C GLU A 19 -2.84 6.49 -11.23
N LEU A 20 -4.05 6.41 -10.67
CA LEU A 20 -5.09 5.48 -11.12
C LEU A 20 -5.70 5.84 -12.49
N GLN A 21 -5.50 7.06 -13.01
CA GLN A 21 -6.04 7.48 -14.31
C GLN A 21 -5.48 6.67 -15.50
N SER A 22 -4.36 5.97 -15.29
CA SER A 22 -3.78 5.05 -16.27
C SER A 22 -4.57 3.75 -16.44
N LEU A 23 -5.50 3.45 -15.52
CA LEU A 23 -6.33 2.25 -15.53
C LEU A 23 -7.66 2.50 -16.25
N PRO A 24 -8.32 1.45 -16.79
CA PRO A 24 -9.72 1.55 -17.19
C PRO A 24 -10.60 2.06 -16.04
N LYS A 25 -11.56 2.94 -16.33
CA LYS A 25 -12.38 3.62 -15.31
C LYS A 25 -12.95 2.67 -14.25
N THR A 26 -13.57 1.57 -14.66
CA THR A 26 -14.16 0.60 -13.72
C THR A 26 -13.13 -0.05 -12.82
N LEU A 27 -11.93 -0.34 -13.35
CA LEU A 27 -10.83 -0.90 -12.57
C LEU A 27 -10.25 0.15 -11.60
N ALA A 28 -10.13 1.41 -12.04
CA ALA A 28 -9.69 2.51 -11.20
C ALA A 28 -10.64 2.69 -10.01
N ASP A 29 -11.96 2.68 -10.25
CA ASP A 29 -12.99 2.80 -9.22
C ASP A 29 -12.90 1.64 -8.21
N ASP A 30 -12.78 0.39 -8.69
CA ASP A 30 -12.62 -0.79 -7.82
C ASP A 30 -11.35 -0.70 -6.96
N VAL A 31 -10.22 -0.31 -7.54
CA VAL A 31 -8.95 -0.14 -6.82
C VAL A 31 -9.06 0.97 -5.78
N ALA A 32 -9.60 2.13 -6.17
CA ALA A 32 -9.78 3.28 -5.29
C ALA A 32 -10.60 2.90 -4.04
N ARG A 33 -11.73 2.21 -4.22
CA ARG A 33 -12.58 1.76 -3.09
C ARG A 33 -11.84 0.82 -2.13
N ASN A 34 -11.01 -0.08 -2.66
CA ASN A 34 -10.16 -0.94 -1.81
C ASN A 34 -9.12 -0.10 -1.05
N LEU A 35 -8.48 0.89 -1.68
CA LEU A 35 -7.50 1.77 -1.02
C LEU A 35 -8.14 2.61 0.10
N VAL A 36 -9.39 3.06 -0.08
CA VAL A 36 -10.14 3.74 0.99
C VAL A 36 -10.35 2.80 2.17
N MET A 37 -10.69 1.53 1.92
CA MET A 37 -10.83 0.54 2.99
C MET A 37 -9.50 0.27 3.70
N VAL A 38 -8.37 0.26 2.99
CA VAL A 38 -7.04 0.18 3.62
C VAL A 38 -6.86 1.35 4.59
N ALA A 39 -7.08 2.59 4.12
CA ALA A 39 -6.88 3.79 4.94
C ALA A 39 -7.80 3.83 6.17
N ARG A 40 -9.07 3.41 6.03
CA ARG A 40 -10.03 3.39 7.15
C ARG A 40 -9.68 2.36 8.22
N LEU A 41 -9.11 1.22 7.82
CA LEU A 41 -8.90 0.08 8.73
C LEU A 41 -7.49 0.00 9.30
N ILE A 42 -6.50 0.67 8.72
CA ILE A 42 -5.09 0.43 9.06
C ILE A 42 -4.74 0.57 10.55
N ASP A 43 -5.41 1.48 11.26
CA ASP A 43 -5.18 1.71 12.69
C ASP A 43 -6.07 0.83 13.61
N GLU A 44 -7.26 0.43 13.15
CA GLU A 44 -8.26 -0.28 13.96
C GLU A 44 -8.27 -1.80 13.70
N ASP A 45 -8.14 -2.21 12.44
CA ASP A 45 -8.08 -3.58 11.96
C ASP A 45 -7.00 -3.73 10.86
N PRO A 46 -5.71 -3.82 11.25
CA PRO A 46 -4.60 -3.94 10.31
C PRO A 46 -4.71 -5.16 9.39
N GLU A 47 -5.27 -6.27 9.88
CA GLU A 47 -5.45 -7.49 9.09
C GLU A 47 -6.55 -7.32 8.02
N GLY A 48 -7.64 -6.64 8.37
CA GLY A 48 -8.65 -6.21 7.41
C GLY A 48 -8.09 -5.27 6.35
N ALA A 49 -7.31 -4.26 6.76
CA ALA A 49 -6.61 -3.36 5.84
C ALA A 49 -5.68 -4.13 4.91
N TYR A 50 -4.90 -5.09 5.43
CA TYR A 50 -4.04 -5.96 4.64
C TYR A 50 -4.84 -6.77 3.62
N ALA A 51 -5.98 -7.34 4.01
CA ALA A 51 -6.79 -8.12 3.08
C ALA A 51 -7.35 -7.27 1.91
N TYR A 52 -7.78 -6.03 2.14
CA TYR A 52 -8.17 -5.10 1.07
C TYR A 52 -6.98 -4.68 0.20
N SER A 53 -5.82 -4.42 0.82
CA SER A 53 -4.62 -4.03 0.07
C SER A 53 -4.15 -5.13 -0.88
N ARG A 54 -4.30 -6.41 -0.49
CA ARG A 54 -4.01 -7.57 -1.36
C ARG A 54 -4.95 -7.64 -2.56
N ILE A 55 -6.22 -7.24 -2.42
CA ILE A 55 -7.16 -7.14 -3.54
C ILE A 55 -6.71 -6.04 -4.49
N ALA A 56 -6.45 -4.83 -3.97
CA ALA A 56 -5.97 -3.70 -4.76
C ALA A 56 -4.67 -4.03 -5.51
N LEU A 57 -3.72 -4.66 -4.84
CA LEU A 57 -2.44 -5.09 -5.42
C LEU A 57 -2.63 -6.11 -6.54
N ARG A 58 -3.57 -7.07 -6.40
CA ARG A 58 -3.90 -8.03 -7.47
C ARG A 58 -4.46 -7.32 -8.71
N LEU A 59 -5.22 -6.26 -8.52
CA LEU A 59 -5.86 -5.50 -9.60
C LEU A 59 -4.90 -4.54 -10.29
N ALA A 60 -4.01 -3.88 -9.54
CA ALA A 60 -3.24 -2.74 -10.03
C ALA A 60 -1.80 -2.68 -9.50
N SER A 61 -1.08 -3.82 -9.49
CA SER A 61 0.34 -3.88 -9.10
C SER A 61 1.31 -3.01 -9.91
N ARG A 62 0.87 -2.36 -10.98
CA ARG A 62 1.68 -1.41 -11.77
C ARG A 62 1.47 0.05 -11.37
N VAL A 63 0.70 0.30 -10.32
CA VAL A 63 0.50 1.63 -9.72
C VAL A 63 1.33 1.72 -8.45
N ALA A 64 2.14 2.77 -8.31
CA ALA A 64 3.08 2.88 -7.19
C ALA A 64 2.32 3.06 -5.87
N ALA A 65 1.34 3.95 -5.83
CA ALA A 65 0.50 4.17 -4.66
C ALA A 65 -0.23 2.89 -4.16
N VAL A 66 -0.60 1.98 -5.07
CA VAL A 66 -1.20 0.68 -4.69
C VAL A 66 -0.19 -0.19 -3.96
N ARG A 67 1.07 -0.20 -4.41
CA ARG A 67 2.14 -0.92 -3.73
C ARG A 67 2.47 -0.30 -2.38
N GLU A 68 2.48 1.03 -2.29
CA GLU A 68 2.70 1.72 -1.01
C GLU A 68 1.62 1.37 0.00
N ALA A 69 0.35 1.45 -0.38
CA ALA A 69 -0.76 1.07 0.48
C ALA A 69 -0.67 -0.41 0.92
N ALA A 70 -0.29 -1.32 0.02
CA ALA A 70 -0.05 -2.72 0.37
C ALA A 70 1.13 -2.89 1.34
N GLY A 71 2.21 -2.12 1.13
CA GLY A 71 3.36 -2.09 2.02
C GLY A 71 3.00 -1.61 3.43
N PHE A 72 2.27 -0.50 3.55
CA PHE A 72 1.84 0.03 4.83
C PHE A 72 0.86 -0.90 5.55
N ALA A 73 -0.10 -1.49 4.85
CA ALA A 73 -1.02 -2.44 5.46
C ALA A 73 -0.31 -3.72 5.95
N ALA A 74 0.66 -4.23 5.17
CA ALA A 74 1.50 -5.34 5.58
C ALA A 74 2.38 -4.97 6.79
N TYR A 75 2.95 -3.76 6.80
CA TYR A 75 3.75 -3.23 7.90
C TYR A 75 2.94 -3.12 9.20
N ALA A 76 1.74 -2.55 9.14
CA ALA A 76 0.82 -2.46 10.29
C ALA A 76 0.43 -3.85 10.83
N SER A 77 0.35 -4.84 9.93
CA SER A 77 0.14 -6.26 10.28
C SER A 77 1.42 -7.00 10.71
N GLN A 78 2.55 -6.31 10.89
CA GLN A 78 3.87 -6.88 11.24
C GLN A 78 4.42 -7.90 10.22
N LYS A 79 3.91 -7.87 8.99
CA LYS A 79 4.38 -8.70 7.86
C LYS A 79 5.57 -8.03 7.18
N TYR A 80 6.64 -7.78 7.94
CA TYR A 80 7.75 -6.91 7.53
C TYR A 80 8.45 -7.34 6.23
N SER A 81 8.56 -8.65 5.97
CA SER A 81 9.15 -9.13 4.71
C SER A 81 8.31 -8.77 3.48
N GLU A 82 6.99 -8.81 3.59
CA GLU A 82 6.08 -8.43 2.50
C GLU A 82 6.05 -6.91 2.34
N ALA A 83 5.94 -6.18 3.45
CA ALA A 83 5.97 -4.72 3.45
C ALA A 83 7.22 -4.19 2.73
N LEU A 84 8.38 -4.73 3.10
CA LEU A 84 9.66 -4.36 2.50
C LEU A 84 9.74 -4.69 0.99
N ALA A 85 9.13 -5.79 0.55
CA ALA A 85 9.09 -6.13 -0.87
C ALA A 85 8.27 -5.09 -1.66
N GLU A 86 7.14 -4.65 -1.12
CA GLU A 86 6.28 -3.67 -1.76
C GLU A 86 6.89 -2.26 -1.74
N PHE A 87 7.46 -1.80 -0.62
CA PHE A 87 8.16 -0.52 -0.57
C PHE A 87 9.35 -0.46 -1.53
N ARG A 88 10.12 -1.54 -1.66
CA ARG A 88 11.19 -1.65 -2.67
C ARG A 88 10.65 -1.56 -4.09
N ALA A 89 9.47 -2.13 -4.35
CA ALA A 89 8.84 -2.07 -5.66
C ALA A 89 8.31 -0.66 -5.98
N ALA A 90 7.62 -0.01 -5.05
CA ALA A 90 7.21 1.39 -5.17
C ALA A 90 8.42 2.31 -5.43
N ARG A 91 9.49 2.19 -4.63
CA ARG A 91 10.74 2.95 -4.83
C ARG A 91 11.34 2.74 -6.23
N ARG A 92 11.34 1.51 -6.77
CA ARG A 92 11.85 1.27 -8.13
C ARG A 92 11.00 1.95 -9.21
N MET A 93 9.71 2.14 -8.96
CA MET A 93 8.77 2.74 -9.92
C MET A 93 8.85 4.27 -9.90
N THR A 94 8.98 4.88 -8.71
CA THR A 94 8.96 6.33 -8.54
C THR A 94 10.35 6.96 -8.50
N GLY A 95 11.36 6.21 -8.05
CA GLY A 95 12.69 6.73 -7.73
C GLY A 95 12.76 7.46 -6.38
N ASN A 96 11.63 7.66 -5.70
CA ASN A 96 11.56 8.43 -4.45
C ASN A 96 12.14 7.64 -3.28
N VAL A 97 12.69 8.37 -2.31
CA VAL A 97 13.35 7.82 -1.11
C VAL A 97 12.52 7.99 0.16
N ASP A 98 11.30 8.50 0.05
CA ASP A 98 10.42 8.82 1.18
C ASP A 98 10.07 7.60 2.03
N LEU A 99 10.12 6.40 1.44
CA LEU A 99 9.86 5.13 2.12
C LEU A 99 11.08 4.55 2.85
N TRP A 100 12.28 5.15 2.75
CA TRP A 100 13.47 4.62 3.42
C TRP A 100 13.31 4.43 4.93
N PRO A 101 12.72 5.38 5.68
CA PRO A 101 12.54 5.20 7.12
C PRO A 101 11.72 3.96 7.48
N VAL A 102 10.63 3.70 6.76
CA VAL A 102 9.78 2.52 7.02
C VAL A 102 10.42 1.22 6.52
N MET A 103 11.20 1.27 5.43
CA MET A 103 11.97 0.11 4.96
C MET A 103 13.07 -0.29 5.94
N ALA A 104 13.78 0.70 6.52
CA ALA A 104 14.76 0.48 7.58
C ALA A 104 14.08 -0.14 8.82
N ASP A 105 12.88 0.33 9.16
CA ASP A 105 12.12 -0.25 10.27
C ASP A 105 11.68 -1.69 10.00
N CYS A 106 11.30 -2.02 8.76
CA CYS A 106 11.05 -3.40 8.36
C CYS A 106 12.27 -4.31 8.53
N GLU A 107 13.47 -3.87 8.12
CA GLU A 107 14.70 -4.66 8.33
C GLU A 107 15.00 -4.85 9.83
N ARG A 108 14.76 -3.82 10.65
CA ARG A 108 14.81 -3.94 12.13
C ARG A 108 13.78 -4.96 12.64
N GLY A 109 12.54 -4.93 12.15
CA GLY A 109 11.48 -5.90 12.48
C GLY A 109 11.80 -7.34 12.05
N LEU A 110 12.66 -7.51 11.05
CA LEU A 110 13.20 -8.81 10.60
C LEU A 110 14.46 -9.24 11.38
N GLY A 111 14.90 -8.47 12.37
CA GLY A 111 16.11 -8.76 13.16
C GLY A 111 17.41 -8.49 12.41
N ARG A 112 17.41 -7.59 11.42
CA ARG A 112 18.56 -7.21 10.58
C ARG A 112 18.83 -5.70 10.62
N PRO A 113 18.95 -5.09 11.82
CA PRO A 113 19.06 -3.63 11.96
C PRO A 113 20.28 -3.04 11.23
N GLU A 114 21.35 -3.81 11.04
CA GLU A 114 22.53 -3.38 10.29
C GLU A 114 22.22 -3.04 8.83
N LYS A 115 21.22 -3.70 8.21
CA LYS A 115 20.80 -3.40 6.83
C LYS A 115 20.13 -2.04 6.69
N ALA A 116 19.65 -1.46 7.78
CA ALA A 116 19.12 -0.10 7.75
C ALA A 116 20.21 0.95 7.43
N LEU A 117 21.49 0.63 7.69
CA LEU A 117 22.62 1.52 7.42
C LEU A 117 22.99 1.57 5.93
N ASP A 118 22.54 0.59 5.14
CA ASP A 118 22.84 0.46 3.71
C ASP A 118 21.80 1.15 2.81
N MET A 119 20.79 1.81 3.39
CA MET A 119 19.61 2.30 2.66
C MET A 119 19.82 3.62 1.94
#